data_AF-A0A5Q4Z9W1-F1
#
_entry.id   AF-A0A5Q4Z9W1-F1
#
_cell.length_a   1.000
_cell.length_b   1.000
_cell.length_c   1.000
_cell.angle_alpha   90.00
_cell.angle_beta   90.00
_cell.angle_gamma   90.00
#
_symmetry.space_group_name_H-M   'P 1'
#
loop_
_entity.id
_entity.type
_entity.pdbx_description
1 polymer ?
#
loop_
_entity_poly.entity_id
_entity_poly.type
_entity_poly.pdbx_seq_one_letter_code
_entity_poly.pdbx_strand_id
1 'polypeptide(L)'
;MEAPGQIVDLLEIAHSTLTADVLPLLKDESRYRGLMVSNAMCIVARHVNAAFRPTAPLPLLGDVAIAGGIRAGQFDGGSPMRSALVANLRNRLVQELSIDNPRMLETLQNSERTS
;
A
#
# COMPACT_ATOMS: atom_id res chain seq x y z
N MET A 1 0.85 22.48 -12.98
CA MET A 1 0.72 21.35 -12.06
C MET A 1 0.28 20.18 -12.91
N GLU A 2 1.18 19.23 -13.18
CA GLU A 2 0.88 18.06 -14.02
C GLU A 2 -0.25 17.25 -13.39
N ALA A 3 -1.13 16.70 -14.22
CA ALA A 3 -2.25 15.90 -13.71
C ALA A 3 -1.70 14.60 -13.09
N PRO A 4 -2.26 14.12 -11.96
CA PRO A 4 -1.81 12.89 -11.29
C PRO A 4 -1.67 11.67 -12.19
N GLY A 5 -2.62 11.50 -13.12
CA GLY A 5 -2.59 10.42 -14.11
C GLY A 5 -1.36 10.50 -15.00
N GLN A 6 -0.97 11.71 -15.41
CA GLN A 6 0.22 11.93 -16.25
C GLN A 6 1.51 11.48 -15.56
N ILE A 7 1.63 11.66 -14.24
CA ILE A 7 2.79 11.19 -13.46
C ILE A 7 2.83 9.66 -13.40
N VAL A 8 1.67 9.02 -13.17
CA VAL A 8 1.57 7.55 -13.15
C VAL A 8 1.89 6.98 -14.53
N ASP A 9 1.33 7.56 -15.60
CA ASP A 9 1.58 7.14 -16.98
C ASP A 9 3.08 7.23 -17.34
N LEU A 10 3.75 8.32 -16.93
CA LEU A 10 5.19 8.47 -17.13
C LEU A 10 6.02 7.42 -16.37
N LEU A 11 5.63 7.10 -15.13
CA LEU A 11 6.29 6.05 -14.35
C LEU A 11 6.08 4.67 -14.96
N GLU A 12 4.91 4.39 -15.50
CA GLU A 12 4.61 3.13 -16.20
C GLU A 12 5.43 2.99 -17.48
N ILE A 13 5.51 4.04 -18.30
CA ILE A 13 6.35 4.06 -19.51
C ILE A 13 7.81 3.83 -19.14
N ALA A 14 8.33 4.59 -18.16
CA ALA A 14 9.72 4.47 -17.77
C ALA A 14 10.05 3.09 -17.17
N HIS A 15 9.13 2.49 -16.41
CA HIS A 15 9.26 1.12 -15.92
C HIS A 15 9.25 0.10 -17.08
N SER A 16 8.36 0.27 -18.06
CA SER A 16 8.28 -0.59 -19.25
C SER A 16 9.57 -0.52 -20.06
N THR A 17 10.08 0.68 -20.38
CA THR A 17 11.34 0.88 -21.10
C THR A 17 12.53 0.28 -20.33
N LEU A 18 12.61 0.51 -19.02
CA LEU A 18 13.68 -0.05 -18.20
C LEU A 18 13.67 -1.58 -18.25
N THR A 19 12.49 -2.20 -18.13
CA THR A 19 12.38 -3.66 -18.02
C THR A 19 12.45 -4.40 -19.36
N ALA A 20 11.87 -3.84 -20.42
CA ALA A 20 11.83 -4.44 -21.75
C ALA A 20 13.09 -4.17 -22.56
N ASP A 21 13.65 -2.96 -22.47
CA ASP A 21 14.69 -2.52 -23.41
C ASP A 21 16.06 -2.43 -22.74
N VAL A 22 16.13 -1.94 -21.50
CA VAL A 22 17.41 -1.67 -20.83
C VAL A 22 17.93 -2.90 -20.06
N LEU A 23 17.10 -3.51 -19.21
CA LEU A 23 17.50 -4.64 -18.36
C LEU A 23 18.09 -5.82 -19.14
N PRO A 24 17.57 -6.24 -20.31
CA PRO A 24 18.14 -7.34 -21.08
C PRO A 24 19.59 -7.11 -21.54
N LEU A 25 19.99 -5.84 -21.68
CA LEU A 25 21.33 -5.47 -22.11
C LEU A 25 22.34 -5.43 -20.95
N LEU A 26 21.85 -5.37 -19.70
CA LEU A 26 22.68 -5.33 -18.49
C LEU A 26 23.07 -6.73 -18.02
N LYS A 27 24.28 -6.85 -17.49
CA LYS A 27 24.82 -8.08 -16.86
C LYS A 27 25.14 -7.85 -15.39
N ASP A 28 25.20 -8.95 -14.65
CA ASP A 28 25.69 -9.03 -13.28
C ASP A 28 25.08 -7.96 -12.35
N GLU A 29 25.93 -7.19 -11.68
CA GLU A 29 25.54 -6.20 -10.68
C GLU A 29 24.69 -5.06 -11.28
N SER A 30 24.96 -4.66 -12.52
CA SER A 30 24.17 -3.63 -13.21
C SER A 30 22.73 -4.08 -13.45
N ARG A 31 22.53 -5.37 -13.78
CA ARG A 31 21.20 -5.95 -13.92
C ARG A 31 20.45 -5.97 -12.59
N TYR A 32 21.14 -6.33 -11.50
CA TYR A 32 20.56 -6.30 -10.16
C TYR A 32 20.13 -4.88 -9.75
N ARG A 33 21.02 -3.88 -9.95
CA ARG A 33 20.70 -2.48 -9.67
C ARG A 33 19.52 -1.98 -10.50
N GLY A 34 19.43 -2.37 -11.78
CA GLY A 34 18.28 -2.04 -12.62
C GLY A 34 16.97 -2.65 -12.11
N LEU A 35 16.99 -3.89 -11.62
CA LEU A 35 15.83 -4.54 -11.00
C LEU A 35 15.40 -3.81 -9.71
N MET A 36 16.34 -3.37 -8.88
CA MET A 36 16.03 -2.54 -7.71
C MET A 36 15.34 -1.23 -8.11
N VAL A 37 15.85 -0.54 -9.13
CA VAL A 37 15.25 0.71 -9.62
C VAL A 37 13.83 0.46 -10.14
N SER A 38 13.61 -0.59 -10.94
CA SER A 38 12.28 -0.99 -11.41
C SER A 38 11.30 -1.22 -10.25
N ASN A 39 11.72 -1.93 -9.20
CA ASN A 39 10.88 -2.15 -8.03
C ASN A 39 10.54 -0.84 -7.29
N ALA A 40 11.51 0.06 -7.13
CA ALA A 40 11.30 1.37 -6.52
C ALA A 40 10.31 2.22 -7.32
N MET A 41 10.40 2.21 -8.66
CA MET A 41 9.46 2.92 -9.53
C MET A 41 8.02 2.41 -9.36
N CYS A 42 7.84 1.10 -9.26
CA CYS A 42 6.53 0.50 -8.97
C CYS A 42 5.96 0.95 -7.61
N ILE A 43 6.80 1.04 -6.57
CA ILE A 43 6.38 1.55 -5.26
C ILE A 43 5.95 3.01 -5.35
N VAL A 44 6.70 3.85 -6.07
CA VAL A 44 6.37 5.27 -6.24
C VAL A 44 5.08 5.44 -7.03
N ALA A 45 4.87 4.68 -8.12
CA ALA A 45 3.64 4.73 -8.90
C ALA A 45 2.41 4.42 -8.04
N ARG A 46 2.52 3.43 -7.14
CA ARG A 46 1.45 3.09 -6.18
C ARG A 46 1.21 4.21 -5.16
N HIS A 47 2.25 4.83 -4.64
CA HIS A 47 2.12 5.97 -3.73
C HIS A 47 1.42 7.16 -4.39
N VAL A 48 1.81 7.49 -5.63
CA VAL A 48 1.17 8.55 -6.41
C VAL A 48 -0.31 8.20 -6.62
N ASN A 49 -0.60 7.02 -7.15
CA ASN A 49 -1.99 6.60 -7.37
C ASN A 49 -2.84 6.61 -6.09
N ALA A 50 -2.27 6.17 -4.96
CA ALA A 50 -2.95 6.19 -3.66
C ALA A 50 -3.22 7.60 -3.14
N ALA A 51 -2.26 8.53 -3.30
CA ALA A 51 -2.42 9.92 -2.88
C ALA A 51 -3.57 10.65 -3.61
N PHE A 52 -3.92 10.19 -4.81
CA PHE A 52 -4.97 10.78 -5.63
C PHE A 52 -6.27 9.97 -5.69
N ARG A 53 -6.30 8.78 -5.08
CA ARG A 53 -7.54 8.02 -4.94
C ARG A 53 -8.42 8.70 -3.89
N PRO A 54 -9.65 9.11 -4.22
CA PRO A 54 -10.56 9.66 -3.22
C PRO A 54 -10.88 8.56 -2.21
N THR A 55 -10.28 8.64 -1.03
CA THR A 55 -10.67 7.83 0.11
C THR A 55 -11.99 8.40 0.62
N ALA A 56 -13.04 7.57 0.67
CA ALA A 56 -14.22 7.94 1.42
C ALA A 56 -13.77 8.31 2.85
N PRO A 57 -14.22 9.44 3.42
CA PRO A 57 -13.84 9.83 4.76
C PRO A 57 -14.52 8.90 5.76
N LEU A 58 -13.92 7.73 5.98
CA LEU A 58 -14.15 6.98 7.19
C LEU A 58 -13.46 7.78 8.31
N PRO A 59 -14.11 7.97 9.47
CA PRO A 59 -13.43 8.57 10.61
C PRO A 59 -12.31 7.63 11.04
N LEU A 60 -11.10 7.88 10.52
CA LEU A 60 -9.87 7.32 11.04
C LEU A 60 -9.72 7.91 12.43
N LEU A 61 -9.98 7.08 13.45
CA LEU A 61 -9.57 7.41 14.81
C LEU A 61 -8.06 7.63 14.76
N GLY A 62 -7.63 8.88 15.00
CA GLY A 62 -6.20 9.17 15.07
C GLY A 62 -5.54 8.36 16.19
N ASP A 63 -4.24 8.08 16.06
CA ASP A 63 -3.50 7.22 16.99
C ASP A 63 -3.65 7.64 18.46
N VAL A 64 -3.78 8.95 18.71
CA VAL A 64 -4.03 9.53 20.05
C VAL A 64 -5.40 9.12 20.60
N ALA A 65 -6.44 9.13 19.77
CA ALA A 65 -7.79 8.73 20.16
C ALA A 65 -7.86 7.22 20.43
N ILE A 66 -7.16 6.42 19.62
CA ILE A 66 -7.04 4.97 19.84
C ILE A 66 -6.32 4.71 21.17
N ALA A 67 -5.17 5.33 21.43
CA ALA A 67 -4.43 5.17 22.68
C ALA A 67 -5.23 5.64 23.91
N GLY A 68 -6.05 6.69 23.76
CA GLY A 68 -7.00 7.11 24.79
C GLY A 68 -8.06 6.05 25.08
N GLY A 69 -8.72 5.53 24.04
CA GLY A 69 -9.76 4.52 24.18
C GLY A 69 -9.27 3.17 24.71
N ILE A 70 -8.05 2.75 24.35
CA ILE A 70 -7.40 1.55 24.92
C ILE A 70 -7.21 1.72 26.42
N ARG A 71 -6.64 2.85 26.86
CA ARG A 71 -6.43 3.13 28.29
C ARG A 71 -7.75 3.23 29.07
N ALA A 72 -8.84 3.60 28.40
CA ALA A 72 -10.18 3.69 28.98
C ALA A 72 -10.98 2.37 28.91
N GLY A 73 -10.39 1.27 28.41
CA GLY A 73 -11.08 -0.03 28.28
C GLY A 73 -12.20 -0.05 27.23
N GLN A 74 -12.27 0.95 26.35
CA GLN A 74 -13.36 1.08 25.37
C GLN A 74 -13.33 0.02 24.27
N PHE A 75 -12.22 -0.73 24.14
CA PHE A 75 -12.04 -1.76 23.12
C PHE A 75 -11.87 -3.17 23.70
N ASP A 76 -12.17 -3.34 24.98
CA ASP A 76 -12.07 -4.63 25.66
C ASP A 76 -13.12 -5.63 25.15
N GLY A 77 -12.97 -6.91 25.54
CA GLY A 77 -13.85 -8.00 25.12
C GLY A 77 -15.32 -7.71 25.48
N GLY A 78 -16.20 -7.76 24.47
CA GLY A 78 -17.63 -7.47 24.63
C GLY A 78 -18.03 -6.03 24.30
N SER A 79 -17.08 -5.12 24.11
CA SER A 79 -17.39 -3.76 23.65
C SER A 79 -17.82 -3.74 22.18
N PRO A 80 -18.92 -3.03 21.83
CA PRO A 80 -19.31 -2.82 20.43
C PRO A 80 -18.30 -1.95 19.67
N MET A 81 -17.47 -1.15 20.36
CA MET A 81 -16.42 -0.34 19.72
C MET A 81 -15.21 -1.18 19.27
N ARG A 82 -15.04 -2.39 19.82
CA ARG A 82 -13.91 -3.27 19.46
C ARG A 82 -13.98 -3.71 17.99
N SER A 83 -15.16 -4.07 17.50
CA SER A 83 -15.34 -4.46 16.09
C SER A 83 -15.07 -3.30 15.13
N ALA A 84 -15.51 -2.10 15.49
CA ALA A 84 -15.26 -0.88 14.73
C ALA A 84 -13.76 -0.52 14.69
N LEU A 85 -13.04 -0.66 15.81
CA LEU A 85 -11.59 -0.45 15.85
C LEU A 85 -10.86 -1.47 14.97
N VAL A 86 -11.18 -2.76 15.09
CA VAL A 86 -10.56 -3.81 14.29
C VAL A 86 -10.80 -3.59 12.80
N ALA A 87 -12.02 -3.22 12.40
CA ALA A 87 -12.32 -2.87 11.02
C ALA A 87 -11.50 -1.67 10.53
N ASN A 88 -11.35 -0.64 11.37
CA ASN A 88 -10.53 0.54 11.05
C ASN A 88 -9.05 0.18 10.84
N LEU A 89 -8.46 -0.54 11.80
CA LEU A 89 -7.06 -0.98 11.73
C LEU A 89 -6.81 -1.91 10.53
N ARG A 90 -7.74 -2.82 10.25
CA ARG A 90 -7.67 -3.70 9.07
C ARG A 90 -7.70 -2.89 7.78
N ASN A 91 -8.57 -1.87 7.68
CA ASN A 91 -8.63 -1.02 6.50
C ASN A 91 -7.33 -0.21 6.30
N ARG A 92 -6.76 0.35 7.38
CA ARG A 92 -5.47 1.05 7.31
C ARG A 92 -4.35 0.12 6.88
N LEU A 93 -4.27 -1.07 7.47
CA LEU A 93 -3.31 -2.10 7.08
C LEU A 93 -3.45 -2.48 5.61
N VAL A 94 -4.68 -2.69 5.13
CA VAL A 94 -4.93 -3.01 3.71
C VAL A 94 -4.47 -1.89 2.79
N GLN A 95 -4.72 -0.64 3.16
CA GLN A 95 -4.24 0.51 2.38
C GLN A 95 -2.72 0.57 2.33
N GLU A 96 -2.03 0.49 3.47
CA GLU A 96 -0.56 0.53 3.54
C GLU A 96 0.06 -0.65 2.76
N LEU A 97 -0.44 -1.87 2.96
CA LEU A 97 0.09 -3.04 2.26
C LEU A 97 -0.18 -3.02 0.75
N SER A 98 -1.25 -2.38 0.30
CA SER A 98 -1.53 -2.27 -1.15
C SER A 98 -0.49 -1.43 -1.88
N ILE A 99 0.23 -0.58 -1.14
CA ILE A 99 1.28 0.29 -1.63
C ILE A 99 2.64 -0.38 -1.46
N ASP A 100 2.95 -0.88 -0.27
CA ASP A 100 4.31 -1.35 0.05
C ASP A 100 4.55 -2.81 -0.32
N ASN A 101 3.55 -3.68 -0.15
CA ASN A 101 3.71 -5.12 -0.36
C ASN A 101 2.38 -5.81 -0.78
N PRO A 102 1.94 -5.61 -2.04
CA PRO A 102 0.66 -6.14 -2.52
C PRO A 102 0.60 -7.68 -2.52
N ARG A 103 1.74 -8.37 -2.68
CA ARG A 103 1.80 -9.85 -2.62
C ARG A 103 1.42 -10.40 -1.25
N MET A 104 1.74 -9.65 -0.19
CA MET A 104 1.35 -10.05 1.17
C MET A 104 -0.15 -9.94 1.38
N LEU A 105 -0.82 -8.96 0.74
CA LEU A 105 -2.29 -8.88 0.75
C LEU A 105 -2.95 -10.07 0.06
N GLU A 106 -2.46 -10.45 -1.12
CA GLU A 106 -2.97 -11.62 -1.85
C GLU A 106 -2.85 -12.88 -0.98
N THR A 107 -1.73 -13.04 -0.28
CA THR A 107 -1.49 -14.18 0.62
C THR A 107 -2.49 -14.20 1.78
N LEU A 108 -2.71 -13.06 2.44
CA LEU A 108 -3.66 -12.93 3.56
C LEU A 108 -5.12 -13.19 3.11
N GLN A 109 -5.51 -12.69 1.94
CA GLN A 109 -6.84 -12.92 1.38
C GLN A 109 -7.07 -14.38 1.01
N ASN A 110 -6.05 -15.07 0.51
CA ASN A 110 -6.13 -16.48 0.18
C ASN A 110 -6.21 -17.36 1.44
N SER A 111 -5.51 -17.02 2.52
CA SER A 111 -5.61 -17.76 3.79
C SER A 111 -7.00 -17.69 4.43
N GLU A 112 -7.68 -16.54 4.35
CA GLU A 112 -9.04 -16.39 4.91
C GLU A 112 -10.14 -17.06 4.07
N ARG A 113 -9.86 -17.42 2.81
CA ARG A 113 -10.77 -18.23 1.97
C ARG A 113 -10.65 -19.73 2.24
N THR A 114 -9.58 -20.17 2.90
CA THR A 114 -9.29 -21.58 3.15
C THR A 114 -9.55 -22.02 4.60
N SER A 115 -10.06 -21.12 5.45
CA SER A 115 -10.51 -21.38 6.83
C SER A 115 -12.02 -21.25 6.94
#